data_AF-A0A1V2M4D8-F1
#
_entry.id   AF-A0A1V2M4D8-F1
#
_cell.length_a   1.000
_cell.length_b   1.000
_cell.length_c   1.000
_cell.angle_alpha   90.00
_cell.angle_beta   90.00
_cell.angle_gamma   90.00
#
_symmetry.space_group_name_H-M   'P 1'
#
loop_
_entity.id
_entity.type
_entity.pdbx_description
1 polymer ?
#
loop_
_entity_poly.entity_id
_entity_poly.type
_entity_poly.pdbx_seq_one_letter_code
_entity_poly.pdbx_strand_id
1 'polypeptide(L)'
;MQKYSFDYYIICCKKDNFSTNIKPLMQFEKDKYYPILTLVPDKHENIYTNKPVHLINESGYKILFTPVQLEEFFDTDSVKFVKFKLLI
;
A
#
# COMPACT_ATOMS: atom_id res chain seq x y z
N MET A 1 -4.18 11.13 -28.61
CA MET A 1 -3.78 11.31 -27.21
C MET A 1 -3.99 10.00 -26.48
N GLN A 2 -2.91 9.30 -26.11
CA GLN A 2 -3.00 8.09 -25.28
C GLN A 2 -3.25 8.53 -23.83
N LYS A 3 -4.43 8.19 -23.32
CA LYS A 3 -4.76 8.38 -21.91
C LYS A 3 -4.16 7.22 -21.14
N TYR A 4 -3.05 7.45 -20.47
CA TYR A 4 -2.51 6.49 -19.51
C TYR A 4 -3.24 6.68 -18.19
N SER A 5 -4.05 5.69 -17.81
CA SER A 5 -4.65 5.62 -16.50
C SER A 5 -4.08 4.43 -15.74
N PHE A 6 -3.58 4.69 -14.53
CA PHE A 6 -3.15 3.64 -13.61
C PHE A 6 -3.98 3.75 -12.34
N ASP A 7 -4.68 2.67 -12.04
CA ASP A 7 -5.52 2.53 -10.88
C ASP A 7 -4.73 1.72 -9.83
N TYR A 8 -4.60 2.26 -8.62
CA TYR A 8 -3.91 1.59 -7.52
C TYR A 8 -4.58 1.89 -6.19
N TYR A 9 -4.33 1.02 -5.23
CA TYR A 9 -4.79 1.23 -3.86
C TYR A 9 -3.69 1.84 -3.02
N ILE A 10 -4.06 2.64 -2.04
CA ILE A 10 -3.15 3.20 -1.04
C ILE A 10 -3.63 2.82 0.36
N ILE A 11 -2.70 2.69 1.30
CA ILE A 11 -2.97 2.40 2.70
C ILE A 11 -2.21 3.38 3.60
N CYS A 12 -2.82 3.82 4.70
CA CYS A 12 -2.19 4.73 5.66
C CYS A 12 -1.32 3.96 6.64
N CYS A 13 -0.09 4.43 6.87
CA CYS A 13 0.77 3.90 7.92
C CYS A 13 0.37 4.51 9.28
N LYS A 14 0.21 3.69 10.32
CA LYS A 14 -0.22 4.15 11.65
C LYS A 14 0.91 4.18 12.69
N LYS A 15 2.09 3.70 12.34
CA LYS A 15 3.27 3.65 13.22
C LYS A 15 4.50 4.22 12.54
N ASP A 16 5.22 5.07 13.26
CA ASP A 16 6.55 5.51 12.87
C ASP A 16 7.55 4.39 13.09
N ASN A 17 8.47 4.21 12.14
CA ASN A 17 9.62 3.31 12.21
C ASN A 17 9.30 1.82 12.44
N PHE A 18 9.67 1.02 11.45
CA PHE A 18 9.78 -0.42 11.61
C PHE A 18 10.92 -0.76 12.57
N SER A 19 10.62 -1.44 13.68
CA SER A 19 11.69 -1.90 14.59
C SER A 19 12.58 -2.89 13.85
N THR A 20 13.85 -2.52 13.67
CA THR A 20 15.12 -3.29 13.51
C THR A 20 15.19 -4.63 12.74
N ASN A 21 14.10 -5.37 12.53
CA ASN A 21 14.06 -6.68 11.88
C ASN A 21 13.50 -6.68 10.46
N ILE A 22 12.84 -5.59 10.04
CA ILE A 22 12.49 -5.36 8.64
C ILE A 22 13.59 -4.44 8.12
N LYS A 23 14.40 -4.96 7.20
CA LYS A 23 15.65 -4.37 6.69
C LYS A 23 15.63 -2.82 6.73
N PRO A 24 16.72 -2.14 7.12
CA PRO A 24 16.83 -0.68 7.26
C PRO A 24 16.58 0.14 5.98
N LEU A 25 16.08 -0.48 4.91
CA LEU A 25 15.84 0.07 3.59
C LEU A 25 14.47 0.76 3.43
N MET A 26 13.55 0.69 4.40
CA MET A 26 12.32 1.48 4.37
C MET A 26 11.92 2.00 5.74
N GLN A 27 12.03 3.31 5.89
CA GLN A 27 11.37 4.05 6.96
C GLN A 27 9.98 4.41 6.46
N PHE A 28 8.96 3.84 7.08
CA PHE A 28 7.58 4.28 6.87
C PHE A 28 7.28 5.34 7.93
N GLU A 29 6.61 6.39 7.49
CA GLU A 29 6.24 7.51 8.34
C GLU A 29 4.76 7.39 8.66
N LYS A 30 4.45 7.61 9.93
CA LYS A 30 3.07 7.63 10.39
C LYS A 30 2.28 8.69 9.62
N ASP A 31 1.01 8.38 9.41
CA ASP A 31 0.02 9.20 8.70
C ASP A 31 0.33 9.42 7.20
N LYS A 32 1.39 8.79 6.65
CA LYS A 32 1.65 8.73 5.20
C LYS A 32 0.92 7.57 4.53
N TYR A 33 0.54 7.81 3.27
CA TYR A 33 -0.10 6.83 2.42
C TYR A 33 0.90 6.18 1.47
N TYR A 34 0.82 4.86 1.36
CA TYR A 34 1.71 4.07 0.50
C TYR A 34 0.91 3.22 -0.48
N PRO A 35 1.36 3.11 -1.74
CA PRO A 35 0.71 2.28 -2.74
C PRO A 35 0.87 0.79 -2.41
N ILE A 36 -0.21 0.06 -2.61
CA ILE A 36 -0.29 -1.38 -2.40
C ILE A 36 -0.79 -2.11 -3.65
N LEU A 37 -0.24 -3.30 -3.86
CA LEU A 37 -0.71 -4.28 -4.83
C LEU A 37 -1.29 -5.46 -4.05
N THR A 38 -2.58 -5.70 -4.27
CA THR A 38 -3.29 -6.87 -3.76
C THR A 38 -3.77 -7.73 -4.93
N LEU A 39 -3.74 -9.05 -4.76
CA LEU A 39 -4.12 -10.02 -5.80
C LEU A 39 -5.63 -10.14 -6.00
N VAL A 40 -6.46 -9.47 -5.18
CA VAL A 40 -7.91 -9.59 -5.27
C VAL A 40 -8.52 -8.28 -5.72
N PRO A 41 -9.14 -8.23 -6.91
CA PRO A 41 -10.11 -7.20 -7.24
C PRO A 41 -11.42 -7.64 -6.59
N ASP A 42 -11.85 -6.96 -5.53
CA ASP A 42 -13.30 -6.91 -5.31
C ASP A 42 -13.78 -5.53 -5.69
N LYS A 43 -14.85 -5.50 -6.49
CA LYS A 43 -15.44 -4.30 -7.08
C LYS A 43 -16.17 -3.44 -6.02
N HIS A 44 -15.90 -3.69 -4.75
CA HIS A 44 -16.59 -3.19 -3.59
C HIS A 44 -15.57 -2.82 -2.52
N GLU A 45 -14.95 -1.65 -2.70
CA GLU A 45 -14.43 -0.69 -1.71
C GLU A 45 -13.61 -1.16 -0.49
N ASN A 46 -13.40 -2.46 -0.28
CA ASN A 46 -12.70 -3.04 0.87
C ASN A 46 -11.61 -3.98 0.38
N ILE A 47 -10.36 -3.65 0.69
CA ILE A 47 -9.27 -4.59 0.46
C ILE A 47 -9.30 -5.64 1.55
N TYR A 48 -9.31 -6.89 1.12
CA TYR A 48 -9.08 -8.05 1.97
C TYR A 48 -7.67 -7.99 2.57
N THR A 49 -7.59 -7.44 3.78
CA THR A 49 -6.36 -7.40 4.59
C THR A 49 -5.99 -8.77 5.13
N ASN A 50 -6.88 -9.76 4.97
CA ASN A 50 -6.66 -11.17 5.27
C ASN A 50 -5.75 -11.90 4.27
N LYS A 51 -5.26 -11.23 3.21
CA LYS A 51 -4.28 -11.78 2.27
C LYS A 51 -2.98 -10.97 2.30
N PRO A 52 -1.85 -11.61 1.94
CA PRO A 52 -0.61 -10.87 1.79
C PRO A 52 -0.72 -9.75 0.75
N VAL A 53 -0.16 -8.59 1.08
CA VAL A 53 -0.20 -7.38 0.25
C VAL A 53 1.21 -6.94 -0.06
N HIS A 54 1.48 -6.55 -1.31
CA HIS A 54 2.76 -5.94 -1.65
C HIS A 54 2.67 -4.43 -1.51
N LEU A 55 3.44 -3.83 -0.61
CA LEU A 55 3.68 -2.38 -0.63
C LEU A 55 4.77 -2.06 -1.66
N ILE A 56 4.57 -0.97 -2.40
CA ILE A 56 5.58 -0.40 -3.29
C ILE A 56 6.12 0.87 -2.63
N ASN A 57 7.44 1.04 -2.53
CA ASN A 57 8.00 2.34 -2.13
C ASN A 57 8.21 3.29 -3.30
N GLU A 58 8.65 4.50 -2.98
CA GLU A 58 8.99 5.54 -3.95
C GLU A 58 10.07 5.12 -4.95
N SER A 59 10.95 4.19 -4.56
CA SER A 59 11.99 3.64 -5.44
C SER A 59 11.53 2.43 -6.27
N GLY A 60 10.26 2.02 -6.17
CA GLY A 60 9.70 0.88 -6.92
C GLY A 60 9.96 -0.51 -6.33
N TYR A 61 10.59 -0.62 -5.15
CA TYR A 61 10.76 -1.90 -4.46
C TYR A 61 9.44 -2.40 -3.90
N LYS A 62 9.19 -3.70 -4.07
CA LYS A 62 8.00 -4.39 -3.56
C LYS A 62 8.35 -5.16 -2.28
N ILE A 63 7.63 -4.88 -1.19
CA ILE A 63 7.73 -5.64 0.06
C ILE A 63 6.41 -6.37 0.28
N LEU A 64 6.49 -7.68 0.52
CA LEU A 64 5.34 -8.48 0.88
C LEU A 64 5.08 -8.36 2.39
N PHE A 65 3.89 -7.90 2.74
CA PHE A 65 3.36 -7.87 4.09
C PHE A 65 2.37 -9.00 4.28
N THR A 66 2.54 -9.79 5.34
CA THR A 66 1.49 -10.72 5.79
C THR A 66 0.33 -9.95 6.43
N PRO A 67 -0.89 -10.54 6.50
CA PRO A 67 -2.05 -9.90 7.14
C PRO A 67 -1.75 -9.32 8.53
N VAL A 68 -1.08 -10.11 9.38
CA VAL A 68 -0.73 -9.71 10.75
C VAL A 68 0.21 -8.50 10.76
N GLN A 69 1.20 -8.48 9.88
CA GLN A 69 2.11 -7.33 9.74
C GLN A 69 1.37 -6.11 9.18
N LEU A 70 0.47 -6.30 8.22
CA LEU A 70 -0.32 -5.22 7.66
C LEU A 70 -1.18 -4.56 8.75
N GLU A 71 -1.88 -5.37 9.55
CA GLU A 71 -2.66 -4.91 10.71
C GLU A 71 -1.79 -4.28 11.80
N GLU A 72 -0.53 -4.69 11.95
CA GLU A 72 0.35 -4.13 12.97
C GLU A 72 0.82 -2.70 12.61
N PHE A 73 1.15 -2.45 11.34
CA PHE A 73 1.83 -1.23 10.88
C PHE A 73 0.95 -0.26 10.10
N PHE A 74 -0.16 -0.75 9.55
CA PHE A 74 -1.05 0.03 8.70
C PHE A 74 -2.48 0.04 9.23
N ASP A 75 -3.20 1.08 8.87
CA ASP A 75 -4.63 1.18 9.10
C ASP A 75 -5.37 0.52 7.92
N THR A 76 -5.82 -0.70 8.15
CA THR A 76 -6.49 -1.55 7.17
C THR A 76 -7.86 -1.02 6.74
N ASP A 77 -8.47 -0.16 7.55
CA ASP A 77 -9.76 0.48 7.26
C ASP A 77 -9.58 1.79 6.48
N SER A 78 -8.35 2.33 6.44
CA SER A 78 -8.01 3.57 5.72
C SER A 78 -7.72 3.38 4.22
N VAL A 79 -7.90 2.17 3.71
CA VAL A 79 -7.56 1.82 2.34
C VAL A 79 -8.39 2.65 1.37
N LYS A 80 -7.72 3.28 0.41
CA LYS A 80 -8.36 4.13 -0.61
C LYS A 80 -7.96 3.68 -2.00
N PHE A 81 -8.89 3.83 -2.93
CA PHE A 81 -8.65 3.61 -4.34
C PHE A 81 -8.31 4.93 -5.03
N VAL A 82 -7.19 4.97 -5.74
CA VAL A 82 -6.70 6.15 -6.44
C VAL A 82 -6.63 5.86 -7.94
N LYS A 83 -7.31 6.71 -8.73
CA LYS A 83 -7.20 6.71 -10.19
C LYS A 83 -6.22 7.80 -10.61
N PHE A 84 -5.02 7.42 -11.05
CA PHE A 84 -4.10 8.36 -11.65
C PHE A 84 -4.36 8.46 -13.14
N LYS A 85 -4.56 9.68 -13.65
CA LYS A 85 -4.72 9.96 -15.08
C LYS A 85 -3.60 10.87 -15.52
N LEU A 86 -2.70 10.35 -16.34
CA LEU A 86 -1.72 11.17 -17.03
C LEU A 86 -2.37 11.74 -18.30
N LEU A 87 -2.55 13.06 -18.31
CA LEU A 87 -2.96 13.78 -19.52
C LEU A 87 -1.68 14.21 -20.23
N ILE A 88 -1.33 13.51 -21.32
CA ILE A 88 -0.28 13.90 -22.28
C ILE A 88 -0.96 14.44 -23.54
#